data_AF-A0A538Q4R4-F1
#
_entry.id   AF-A0A538Q4R4-F1
#
_cell.length_a   1.000
_cell.length_b   1.000
_cell.length_c   1.000
_cell.angle_alpha   90.00
_cell.angle_beta   90.00
_cell.angle_gamma   90.00
#
_symmetry.space_group_name_H-M   'P 1'
#
loop_
_entity.id
_entity.type
_entity.pdbx_description
1 polymer ?
#
loop_
_entity_poly.entity_id
_entity_poly.type
_entity_poly.pdbx_seq_one_letter_code
_entity_poly.pdbx_strand_id
1 'polypeptide(L)'
;MRTALFALLAVGLALAACGGDKKDADPFDTLQACYDEHHTTESLSVHDAIVVCCLDHPIGPSGEHPSCKNTQADCVAHVHTELPSVSDTDVQAACTTYITMK
;
A
#
# COMPACT_ATOMS: atom_id res chain seq x y z
N MET A 1 -53.04 -17.47 -5.58
CA MET A 1 -52.64 -16.27 -6.35
C MET A 1 -51.13 -16.32 -6.49
N ARG A 2 -50.63 -16.32 -7.72
CA ARG A 2 -49.22 -16.45 -8.07
C ARG A 2 -48.62 -15.04 -8.17
N THR A 3 -47.63 -14.73 -7.34
CA THR A 3 -46.78 -13.55 -7.52
C THR A 3 -45.35 -14.03 -7.64
N ALA A 4 -44.95 -14.33 -8.87
CA ALA A 4 -43.56 -14.40 -9.27
C ALA A 4 -43.17 -12.99 -9.74
N LEU A 5 -42.22 -12.35 -9.06
CA LEU A 5 -41.42 -11.27 -9.64
C LEU A 5 -39.97 -11.75 -9.68
N PHE A 6 -39.59 -12.24 -10.86
CA PHE A 6 -38.23 -12.30 -11.34
C PHE A 6 -37.77 -10.90 -11.77
N ALA A 7 -36.44 -10.75 -11.88
CA ALA A 7 -35.70 -9.68 -12.56
C ALA A 7 -35.30 -8.49 -11.65
N LEU A 8 -34.05 -8.02 -11.56
CA LEU A 8 -32.84 -8.26 -12.35
C LEU A 8 -31.60 -8.21 -11.45
N LEU A 9 -30.71 -9.17 -11.67
CA LEU A 9 -29.32 -9.18 -11.22
C LEU A 9 -28.54 -8.18 -12.09
N ALA A 10 -28.37 -6.94 -11.64
CA ALA A 10 -27.48 -5.99 -12.29
C ALA A 10 -26.07 -6.17 -11.72
N VAL A 11 -25.36 -7.14 -12.30
CA VAL A 11 -23.93 -7.37 -12.12
C VAL A 11 -23.20 -6.19 -12.76
N GLY A 12 -22.93 -5.16 -11.96
CA GLY A 12 -22.05 -4.06 -12.33
C GLY A 12 -20.59 -4.45 -12.11
N LEU A 13 -20.07 -5.43 -12.86
CA LEU A 13 -18.62 -5.59 -13.00
C LEU A 13 -18.12 -4.49 -13.95
N ALA A 14 -17.83 -3.32 -13.39
CA ALA A 14 -16.98 -2.34 -14.06
C ALA A 14 -15.52 -2.78 -13.91
N LEU A 15 -15.12 -3.75 -14.73
CA LEU A 15 -13.71 -4.00 -15.07
C LEU A 15 -13.23 -2.83 -15.93
N ALA A 16 -12.77 -1.78 -15.28
CA ALA A 16 -12.07 -0.68 -15.92
C ALA A 16 -10.88 -0.25 -15.05
N ALA A 17 -9.99 -1.18 -14.73
CA ALA A 17 -8.61 -0.87 -14.41
C ALA A 17 -7.77 -1.17 -15.67
N CYS A 18 -7.92 -0.32 -16.68
CA CYS A 18 -7.00 -0.27 -17.80
C CYS A 18 -5.66 0.27 -17.28
N GLY A 19 -4.65 -0.59 -17.33
CA GLY A 19 -3.26 -0.21 -17.12
C GLY A 19 -2.86 0.96 -18.00
N GLY A 20 -2.31 1.97 -17.35
CA GLY A 20 -1.45 2.95 -17.98
C GLY A 20 -0.33 3.19 -17.00
N ASP A 21 0.91 3.25 -17.49
CA ASP A 21 2.12 3.58 -16.75
C ASP A 21 1.97 4.93 -16.03
N LYS A 22 1.22 4.93 -14.94
CA LYS A 22 1.26 5.93 -13.91
C LYS A 22 2.30 5.39 -12.95
N LYS A 23 3.25 6.22 -12.54
CA LYS A 23 3.88 5.97 -11.26
C LYS A 23 2.71 5.89 -10.29
N ASP A 24 2.45 4.71 -9.76
CA ASP A 24 1.38 4.49 -8.79
C ASP A 24 1.72 5.40 -7.62
N ALA A 25 1.07 6.56 -7.61
CA ALA A 25 1.18 7.59 -6.58
C ALA A 25 -0.20 7.75 -5.93
N ASP A 26 -1.01 6.69 -6.01
CA ASP A 26 -2.31 6.63 -5.40
C ASP A 26 -2.15 6.86 -3.90
N PRO A 27 -2.86 7.84 -3.33
CA PRO A 27 -2.73 8.15 -1.92
C PRO A 27 -3.36 7.04 -1.08
N PHE A 28 -2.71 6.71 0.03
CA PHE A 28 -3.24 5.78 1.02
C PHE A 28 -3.48 6.47 2.36
N ASP A 29 -4.55 6.08 3.05
CA ASP A 29 -4.86 6.65 4.38
C ASP A 29 -3.84 6.23 5.45
N THR A 30 -3.22 5.05 5.30
CA THR A 30 -2.24 4.49 6.26
C THR A 30 -1.17 3.67 5.54
N LEU A 31 -0.04 3.46 6.19
CA LEU A 31 1.02 2.58 5.67
C LEU A 31 0.55 1.12 5.60
N GLN A 32 -0.30 0.68 6.53
CA GLN A 32 -0.91 -0.65 6.47
C GLN A 32 -1.76 -0.85 5.22
N ALA A 33 -2.59 0.14 4.84
CA ALA A 33 -3.42 0.04 3.63
C ALA A 33 -2.57 -0.06 2.35
N CYS A 34 -1.51 0.74 2.26
CA CYS A 34 -0.56 0.65 1.16
C CYS A 34 0.14 -0.71 1.14
N TYR A 35 0.62 -1.17 2.30
CA TYR A 35 1.29 -2.46 2.41
C TYR A 35 0.38 -3.62 2.04
N ASP A 36 -0.88 -3.63 2.48
CA ASP A 36 -1.82 -4.69 2.15
C ASP A 36 -2.10 -4.75 0.64
N GLU A 37 -2.24 -3.60 -0.03
CA GLU A 37 -2.41 -3.57 -1.49
C GLU A 37 -1.18 -4.16 -2.18
N HIS A 38 0.02 -3.66 -1.89
CA HIS A 38 1.21 -4.10 -2.61
C HIS A 38 1.67 -5.51 -2.22
N HIS A 39 1.65 -5.86 -0.93
CA HIS A 39 2.09 -7.17 -0.46
C HIS A 39 1.04 -8.27 -0.68
N THR A 40 -0.24 -7.98 -0.40
CA THR A 40 -1.29 -9.01 -0.42
C THR A 40 -2.01 -9.06 -1.76
N THR A 41 -2.40 -7.91 -2.33
CA THR A 41 -3.13 -7.87 -3.62
C THR A 41 -2.19 -8.08 -4.79
N GLU A 42 -1.09 -7.31 -4.84
CA GLU A 42 -0.14 -7.34 -5.96
C GLU A 42 1.00 -8.36 -5.77
N SER A 43 1.07 -8.98 -4.60
CA SER A 43 2.05 -10.03 -4.28
C SER A 43 3.51 -9.58 -4.37
N LEU A 44 3.80 -8.29 -4.14
CA LEU A 44 5.17 -7.82 -3.96
C LEU A 44 5.79 -8.47 -2.71
N SER A 45 7.12 -8.57 -2.69
CA SER A 45 7.82 -9.03 -1.49
C SER A 45 7.57 -8.05 -0.34
N VAL A 46 7.69 -8.52 0.92
CA VAL A 46 7.60 -7.65 2.11
C VAL A 46 8.53 -6.44 1.98
N HIS A 47 9.75 -6.67 1.51
CA HIS A 47 10.75 -5.64 1.28
C HIS A 47 10.26 -4.62 0.23
N ASP A 48 9.85 -5.07 -0.95
CA ASP A 48 9.50 -4.19 -2.05
C ASP A 48 8.20 -3.42 -1.78
N ALA A 49 7.22 -4.06 -1.14
CA ALA A 49 5.98 -3.40 -0.71
C ALA A 49 6.26 -2.24 0.24
N ILE A 50 7.14 -2.43 1.25
CA ILE A 50 7.52 -1.34 2.16
C ILE A 50 8.26 -0.24 1.40
N VAL A 51 9.23 -0.59 0.54
CA VAL A 51 10.02 0.41 -0.20
C VAL A 51 9.12 1.25 -1.11
N VAL A 52 8.22 0.64 -1.88
CA VAL A 52 7.26 1.34 -2.75
C VAL A 52 6.33 2.23 -1.93
N CYS A 53 5.74 1.71 -0.84
CA CYS A 53 4.89 2.54 0.03
C CYS A 53 5.61 3.75 0.62
N CYS A 54 6.90 3.59 0.95
CA CYS A 54 7.71 4.67 1.50
C CYS A 54 8.16 5.69 0.45
N LEU A 55 8.40 5.26 -0.80
CA LEU A 55 8.98 6.09 -1.87
C LEU A 55 7.98 6.69 -2.85
N ASP A 56 6.88 5.98 -3.15
CA ASP A 56 6.07 6.25 -4.34
C ASP A 56 4.66 6.75 -3.99
N HIS A 57 4.17 6.48 -2.78
CA HIS A 57 2.82 6.84 -2.36
C HIS A 57 2.76 7.96 -1.33
N PRO A 58 1.85 8.95 -1.48
CA PRO A 58 1.45 9.83 -0.40
C PRO A 58 0.68 9.03 0.66
N ILE A 59 1.07 9.16 1.93
CA ILE A 59 0.44 8.42 3.03
C ILE A 59 -0.08 9.37 4.12
N GLY A 60 -1.26 9.04 4.64
CA GLY A 60 -1.87 9.74 5.76
C GLY A 60 -2.69 10.96 5.34
N PRO A 61 -3.35 11.61 6.31
CA PRO A 61 -4.29 12.72 6.05
C PRO A 61 -3.60 13.97 5.47
N SER A 62 -2.29 14.12 5.68
CA SER A 62 -1.47 15.19 5.10
C SER A 62 -0.83 14.82 3.76
N GLY A 63 -0.98 13.56 3.31
CA GLY A 63 -0.33 13.05 2.10
C GLY A 63 1.20 13.15 2.18
N GLU A 64 1.80 12.73 3.30
CA GLU A 64 3.26 12.77 3.44
C GLU A 64 3.91 11.88 2.39
N HIS A 65 4.88 12.46 1.67
CA HIS A 65 5.61 11.78 0.62
C HIS A 65 7.01 12.42 0.45
N PRO A 66 8.12 11.65 0.56
CA PRO A 66 8.18 10.26 1.02
C PRO A 66 7.63 10.10 2.45
N SER A 67 6.97 8.98 2.74
CA SER A 67 6.15 8.81 3.95
C SER A 67 6.92 8.29 5.17
N CYS A 68 8.01 7.53 4.96
CA CYS A 68 8.69 6.78 6.02
C CYS A 68 9.86 7.49 6.72
N LYS A 69 9.76 8.82 6.88
CA LYS A 69 10.69 9.67 7.65
C LYS A 69 12.12 9.69 7.09
N ASN A 70 13.00 10.44 7.76
CA ASN A 70 14.23 10.90 7.10
C ASN A 70 15.52 10.15 7.45
N THR A 71 15.52 9.32 8.49
CA THR A 71 16.69 8.58 8.95
C THR A 71 16.37 7.09 9.05
N GLN A 72 17.41 6.24 9.06
CA GLN A 72 17.23 4.79 9.24
C GLN A 72 16.46 4.46 10.53
N ALA A 73 16.85 5.08 11.64
CA ALA A 73 16.23 4.81 12.94
C ALA A 73 14.76 5.25 12.97
N ASP A 74 14.46 6.43 12.41
CA ASP A 74 13.09 6.95 12.37
C ASP A 74 12.21 6.14 11.42
N CYS A 75 12.75 5.68 10.29
CA CYS A 75 12.04 4.80 9.37
C CYS A 75 11.67 3.48 10.07
N VAL A 76 12.64 2.82 10.70
CA VAL A 76 12.42 1.54 11.38
C VAL A 76 11.37 1.70 12.49
N ALA A 77 11.47 2.74 13.32
CA ALA A 77 10.49 3.00 14.37
C ALA A 77 9.09 3.27 13.81
N HIS A 78 8.99 4.05 12.73
CA HIS A 78 7.73 4.35 12.07
C HIS A 78 7.09 3.11 11.45
N VAL A 79 7.85 2.36 10.65
CA VAL A 79 7.36 1.14 9.99
C VAL A 79 6.95 0.08 11.01
N HIS A 80 7.68 -0.11 12.11
CA HIS A 80 7.24 -1.02 13.17
C HIS A 80 5.96 -0.59 13.88
N THR A 81 5.75 0.73 14.01
CA THR A 81 4.52 1.26 14.62
C THR A 81 3.31 0.98 13.73
N GLU A 82 3.47 1.18 12.42
CA GLU A 82 2.37 1.05 11.46
C GLU A 82 2.17 -0.40 10.96
N LEU A 83 3.23 -1.21 10.90
CA LEU A 83 3.24 -2.60 10.41
C LEU A 83 3.79 -3.57 11.48
N PRO A 84 3.10 -3.74 12.63
CA PRO A 84 3.62 -4.50 13.77
C PRO A 84 3.78 -6.01 13.53
N SER A 85 3.24 -6.54 12.42
CA SER A 85 3.34 -7.95 12.05
C SER A 85 4.57 -8.28 11.19
N VAL A 86 5.25 -7.27 10.65
CA VAL A 86 6.43 -7.46 9.80
C VAL A 86 7.67 -7.69 10.66
N SER A 87 8.54 -8.60 10.23
CA SER A 87 9.75 -8.94 10.98
C SER A 87 10.76 -7.79 11.04
N ASP A 88 11.47 -7.65 12.17
CA ASP A 88 12.54 -6.67 12.35
C ASP A 88 13.65 -6.75 11.28
N THR A 89 13.88 -7.95 10.73
CA THR A 89 14.89 -8.13 9.68
C THR A 89 14.43 -7.51 8.37
N ASP A 90 13.17 -7.74 8.00
CA ASP A 90 12.60 -7.20 6.76
C ASP A 90 12.43 -5.69 6.84
N VAL A 91 11.96 -5.17 7.98
CA VAL A 91 11.83 -3.72 8.23
C VAL A 91 13.19 -3.03 8.12
N GLN A 92 14.23 -3.59 8.75
CA GLN A 92 15.58 -3.00 8.67
C GLN A 92 16.10 -2.96 7.23
N ALA A 93 15.98 -4.07 6.50
CA ALA A 93 16.42 -4.17 5.11
C ALA A 93 15.69 -3.16 4.21
N ALA A 94 14.36 -3.11 4.30
CA ALA A 94 13.54 -2.19 3.52
C ALA A 94 13.86 -0.72 3.84
N CYS A 95 13.98 -0.36 5.12
CA CYS A 95 14.36 0.99 5.52
C CYS A 95 15.77 1.39 5.05
N THR A 96 16.72 0.45 4.99
CA THR A 96 18.06 0.72 4.41
C THR A 96 17.96 1.02 2.92
N THR A 97 17.17 0.24 2.18
CA THR A 97 16.92 0.49 0.75
C THR A 97 16.23 1.84 0.55
N TYR A 98 15.14 2.11 1.27
CA TYR A 98 14.41 3.37 1.24
C TYR A 98 15.31 4.59 1.46
N ILE A 99 16.11 4.60 2.55
CA ILE A 99 17.01 5.71 2.86
C ILE A 99 18.09 5.90 1.79
N THR A 100 18.53 4.82 1.14
CA THR A 100 19.52 4.88 0.05
C THR A 100 18.92 5.45 -1.24
N MET A 101 17.62 5.22 -1.48
CA MET A 101 16.95 5.57 -2.73
C MET A 101 16.24 6.93 -2.70
N LYS A 102 15.86 7.44 -1.53
CA LYS A 102 15.17 8.73 -1.40
C LYS A 102 16.10 9.92 -1.73
#